data_AF-A0A7D9M5I7-F1
#
_entry.id   AF-A0A7D9M5I7-F1
#
_cell.length_a   1.000
_cell.length_b   1.000
_cell.length_c   1.000
_cell.angle_alpha   90.00
_cell.angle_beta   90.00
_cell.angle_gamma   90.00
#
_symmetry.space_group_name_H-M   'P 1'
#
loop_
_entity.id
_entity.type
_entity.pdbx_description
1 polymer ?
#
loop_
_entity_poly.entity_id
_entity_poly.type
_entity_poly.pdbx_seq_one_letter_code
_entity_poly.pdbx_strand_id
1 'polypeptide(L)'
;YAVDGVKADSCKTAGVASCAHLNGNKNQWWRVDFQIVIPVARVVITSRKDHSSGLSDFEIKIGNSLENEGRNNTKCGDRHSVPRAEVKKFPVHYR
;
A
#
# COMPACT_ATOMS: atom_id res chain seq x y z
N TYR A 1 -10.91 2.66 1.64
CA TYR A 1 -10.28 1.63 0.77
C TYR A 1 -9.20 2.30 -0.08
N ALA A 2 -8.32 1.56 -0.76
CA ALA A 2 -7.14 2.14 -1.45
C ALA A 2 -7.04 1.78 -2.95
N VAL A 3 -8.05 1.12 -3.52
CA VAL A 3 -8.06 0.60 -4.91
C VAL A 3 -9.32 1.01 -5.68
N ASP A 4 -9.86 2.20 -5.39
CA ASP A 4 -11.05 2.79 -6.04
C ASP A 4 -10.76 3.49 -7.37
N GLY A 5 -9.49 3.54 -7.79
CA GLY A 5 -9.06 4.23 -9.00
C GLY A 5 -8.83 5.73 -8.84
N VAL A 6 -9.06 6.30 -7.65
CA VAL A 6 -8.87 7.73 -7.39
C VAL A 6 -7.50 7.94 -6.72
N LYS A 7 -6.65 8.73 -7.37
CA LYS A 7 -5.29 9.04 -6.88
C LYS A 7 -5.28 10.34 -6.08
N ALA A 8 -6.21 10.47 -5.15
CA ALA A 8 -6.26 11.65 -4.29
C ALA A 8 -5.16 11.58 -3.24
N ASP A 9 -4.44 12.67 -3.04
CA ASP A 9 -3.52 12.85 -1.92
C ASP A 9 -4.26 13.33 -0.65
N SER A 10 -5.53 13.75 -0.75
CA SER A 10 -6.39 14.09 0.39
C SER A 10 -7.57 13.12 0.50
N CYS A 11 -7.84 12.65 1.73
CA CYS A 11 -8.94 11.72 1.99
C CYS A 11 -10.32 12.35 1.96
N LYS A 12 -10.42 13.67 1.83
CA LYS A 12 -11.67 14.39 1.62
C LYS A 12 -11.54 15.26 0.39
N THR A 13 -11.37 14.63 -0.77
CA THR A 13 -11.35 15.33 -2.04
C THR A 13 -12.75 15.32 -2.64
N ALA A 14 -13.32 16.51 -2.89
CA ALA A 14 -14.63 16.67 -3.54
C ALA A 14 -15.77 15.82 -2.91
N GLY A 15 -15.77 15.65 -1.59
CA GLY A 15 -16.80 14.88 -0.88
C GLY A 15 -16.63 13.36 -0.89
N VAL A 16 -15.57 12.83 -1.50
CA VAL A 16 -15.29 11.39 -1.57
C VAL A 16 -14.19 10.99 -0.59
N ALA A 17 -14.47 9.95 0.23
CA ALA A 17 -13.51 9.34 1.13
C ALA A 17 -12.63 8.29 0.41
N SER A 18 -11.50 8.75 -0.14
CA SER A 18 -10.66 7.96 -1.07
C SER A 18 -9.33 7.46 -0.45
N CYS A 19 -9.33 7.20 0.85
CA CYS A 19 -8.16 6.64 1.53
C CYS A 19 -8.50 5.39 2.34
N ALA A 20 -7.49 4.55 2.54
CA ALA A 20 -7.50 3.58 3.63
C ALA A 20 -7.05 4.28 4.93
N HIS A 21 -7.75 4.03 6.03
CA HIS A 21 -7.37 4.45 7.37
C HIS A 21 -7.48 3.26 8.30
N LEU A 22 -6.47 3.08 9.15
CA LEU A 22 -6.40 2.02 10.15
C LEU A 22 -6.23 2.70 11.52
N ASN A 23 -6.91 2.17 12.54
CA ASN A 23 -7.19 2.90 13.80
C ASN A 23 -5.99 2.95 14.80
N GLY A 24 -4.80 3.33 14.34
CA GLY A 24 -3.62 3.58 15.20
C GLY A 24 -2.90 2.37 15.86
N ASN A 25 -3.37 1.13 15.70
CA ASN A 25 -2.68 -0.06 16.24
C ASN A 25 -1.27 -0.29 15.66
N LYS A 26 -0.39 -0.97 16.42
CA LYS A 26 0.93 -1.42 15.94
C LYS A 26 0.77 -2.50 14.85
N ASN A 27 1.73 -2.59 13.93
CA ASN A 27 1.79 -3.59 12.85
C ASN A 27 0.54 -3.62 11.95
N GLN A 28 0.09 -2.43 11.57
CA GLN A 28 -0.99 -2.26 10.60
C GLN A 28 -0.61 -2.77 9.22
N TRP A 29 -1.60 -3.35 8.54
CA TRP A 29 -1.45 -3.86 7.19
C TRP A 29 -2.80 -3.77 6.48
N TRP A 30 -2.75 -3.81 5.16
CA TRP A 30 -3.90 -4.03 4.30
C TRP A 30 -3.44 -4.91 3.13
N ARG A 31 -4.37 -5.61 2.49
CA ARG A 31 -4.10 -6.51 1.37
C ARG A 31 -5.06 -6.21 0.22
N VAL A 32 -4.60 -6.41 -1.00
CA VAL A 32 -5.45 -6.54 -2.19
C VAL A 32 -5.38 -7.99 -2.66
N ASP A 33 -6.53 -8.53 -3.05
CA ASP A 33 -6.65 -9.87 -3.62
C ASP A 33 -7.06 -9.74 -5.09
N PHE A 34 -6.24 -10.24 -6.00
CA PHE A 34 -6.52 -10.18 -7.43
C PHE A 34 -7.44 -11.30 -7.91
N GLN A 35 -7.81 -12.25 -7.05
CA GLN A 35 -8.61 -13.45 -7.36
C GLN A 35 -7.97 -14.44 -8.36
N ILE A 36 -6.97 -13.98 -9.11
CA ILE A 36 -6.15 -14.78 -10.03
C ILE A 36 -4.66 -14.50 -9.78
N VAL A 37 -3.82 -15.47 -10.12
CA VAL A 37 -2.37 -15.32 -10.05
C VAL A 37 -1.89 -14.60 -11.30
N ILE A 38 -1.38 -13.38 -11.12
CA ILE A 38 -0.79 -12.57 -12.19
C ILE A 38 0.60 -12.07 -11.78
N PRO A 39 1.53 -11.93 -12.74
CA PRO A 39 2.80 -11.27 -12.48
C PRO A 39 2.56 -9.79 -12.14
N VAL A 40 3.10 -9.36 -11.00
CA VAL A 40 3.08 -7.97 -10.55
C VAL A 40 4.36 -7.31 -11.02
N ALA A 41 4.27 -6.33 -11.92
CA ALA A 41 5.45 -5.61 -12.39
C ALA A 41 5.84 -4.45 -11.46
N ARG A 42 4.85 -3.83 -10.82
CA ARG A 42 5.04 -2.63 -10.00
C ARG A 42 3.92 -2.42 -9.00
N VAL A 43 4.27 -1.82 -7.86
CA VAL A 43 3.33 -1.28 -6.88
C VAL A 43 3.44 0.24 -6.88
N VAL A 44 2.30 0.94 -6.77
CA VAL A 44 2.26 2.42 -6.72
C VAL A 44 1.51 2.82 -5.46
N ILE A 45 2.15 3.65 -4.63
CA ILE A 45 1.56 4.10 -3.37
C ILE A 45 1.54 5.62 -3.35
N THR A 46 0.35 6.16 -3.09
CA THR A 46 0.13 7.58 -2.84
C THR A 46 0.01 7.81 -1.33
N SER A 47 0.84 8.67 -0.79
CA SER A 47 0.82 9.07 0.62
C SER A 47 -0.09 10.28 0.82
N ARG A 48 -0.75 10.34 1.98
CA ARG A 48 -1.72 11.39 2.31
C ARG A 48 -1.03 12.75 2.51
N LYS A 49 -1.72 13.83 2.16
CA LYS A 49 -1.39 15.23 2.41
C LYS A 49 -2.04 15.74 3.69
N ASP A 50 -3.23 15.23 4.05
CA ASP A 50 -4.03 15.72 5.19
C ASP A 50 -3.60 15.13 6.55
N HIS A 51 -2.61 14.23 6.58
CA HIS A 51 -1.95 13.75 7.79
C HIS A 51 -0.60 14.45 8.02
N SER A 52 -0.11 14.50 9.26
CA SER A 52 1.15 15.18 9.61
C SER A 52 2.39 14.47 9.05
N SER A 53 2.34 13.15 8.92
CA SER A 53 3.42 12.29 8.44
C SER A 53 3.06 11.53 7.17
N GLY A 54 4.09 11.18 6.39
CA GLY A 54 4.00 10.19 5.31
C GLY A 54 3.98 8.75 5.83
N LEU A 55 4.09 7.79 4.93
CA LEU A 55 4.26 6.38 5.26
C LEU A 55 5.74 6.08 5.46
N SER A 56 6.11 5.46 6.58
CA SER A 56 7.50 5.11 6.89
C SER A 56 7.60 3.71 7.48
N ASP A 57 8.74 3.06 7.24
CA ASP A 57 9.10 1.76 7.82
C ASP A 57 8.09 0.64 7.51
N PHE A 58 7.56 0.61 6.29
CA PHE A 58 6.60 -0.41 5.86
C PHE A 58 7.21 -1.41 4.88
N GLU A 59 6.60 -2.59 4.79
CA GLU A 59 6.99 -3.66 3.87
C GLU A 59 5.92 -3.83 2.78
N ILE A 60 6.35 -4.14 1.57
CA ILE A 60 5.48 -4.62 0.49
C ILE A 60 5.73 -6.11 0.34
N LYS A 61 4.67 -6.92 0.40
CA LYS A 61 4.77 -8.39 0.28
C LYS A 61 3.86 -8.87 -0.85
N ILE A 62 4.40 -9.76 -1.69
CA ILE A 62 3.72 -10.27 -2.88
C ILE A 62 3.88 -11.78 -2.91
N GLY A 63 2.78 -12.49 -3.09
CA GLY A 63 2.77 -13.95 -3.19
C GLY A 63 1.36 -14.49 -3.17
N ASN A 64 1.26 -15.82 -3.26
CA ASN A 64 -0.01 -16.53 -3.43
C ASN A 64 -0.51 -17.19 -2.13
N SER A 65 0.28 -17.15 -1.04
CA SER A 65 -0.09 -17.77 0.22
C SER A 65 -1.03 -16.86 1.03
N LEU A 66 -2.04 -17.48 1.64
CA LEU A 66 -2.90 -16.86 2.66
C LEU A 66 -2.44 -17.17 4.10
N GLU A 67 -1.36 -17.93 4.27
CA GLU A 67 -0.78 -18.18 5.58
C GLU A 67 -0.44 -16.85 6.26
N ASN A 68 -0.84 -16.71 7.53
CA ASN A 68 -0.70 -15.46 8.28
C ASN A 68 -1.28 -14.24 7.54
N GLU A 69 -2.43 -14.43 6.86
CA GLU A 69 -3.11 -13.41 6.04
C GLU A 69 -2.26 -12.89 4.87
N GLY A 70 -1.30 -13.71 4.42
CA GLY A 70 -0.34 -13.36 3.38
C GLY A 70 0.83 -12.49 3.86
N ARG A 71 0.94 -12.24 5.17
CA ARG A 71 2.05 -11.44 5.75
C ARG A 71 3.38 -12.20 5.75
N ASN A 72 3.39 -13.47 5.40
CA ASN A 72 4.61 -14.27 5.22
C ASN A 72 5.07 -14.33 3.75
N ASN A 73 4.34 -13.72 2.81
CA ASN A 73 4.76 -13.67 1.41
C ASN A 73 6.08 -12.91 1.22
N THR A 74 6.74 -13.16 0.09
CA THR A 74 8.04 -12.59 -0.26
C THR A 74 8.03 -11.07 -0.24
N LYS A 75 9.04 -10.47 0.41
CA LYS A 75 9.21 -9.02 0.44
C LYS A 75 9.65 -8.50 -0.93
N CYS A 76 9.02 -7.43 -1.39
CA CYS A 76 9.44 -6.67 -2.54
C CYS A 76 10.49 -5.65 -2.11
N GLY A 77 11.76 -6.07 -2.08
CA GLY A 77 12.88 -5.25 -1.61
C GLY A 77 12.95 -5.12 -0.09
N ASP A 78 13.62 -4.07 0.38
CA ASP A 78 13.78 -3.74 1.80
C ASP A 78 12.55 -3.00 2.35
N ARG A 79 12.70 -2.33 3.50
CA ARG A 79 11.66 -1.45 4.04
C ARG A 79 11.58 -0.15 3.25
N HIS A 80 10.36 0.36 3.13
CA HIS A 80 10.02 1.49 2.26
C HIS A 80 9.52 2.69 3.05
N SER A 81 9.59 3.85 2.40
CA SER A 81 8.98 5.10 2.87
C SER A 81 8.41 5.89 1.70
N VAL A 82 7.27 6.54 1.93
CA VAL A 82 6.66 7.51 1.01
C VAL A 82 6.42 8.81 1.79
N PRO A 83 7.15 9.88 1.48
CA PRO A 83 6.95 11.19 2.10
C PRO A 83 5.51 11.66 1.96
N ARG A 84 5.14 12.63 2.80
CA ARG A 84 3.80 13.23 2.80
C ARG A 84 3.48 13.81 1.42
N ALA A 85 2.26 13.58 0.94
CA ALA A 85 1.76 14.07 -0.35
C ALA A 85 2.57 13.63 -1.58
N GLU A 86 3.34 12.53 -1.48
CA GLU A 86 4.08 11.97 -2.60
C GLU A 86 3.48 10.68 -3.14
N VAL A 87 3.80 10.39 -4.41
CA VAL A 87 3.52 9.12 -5.08
C VAL A 87 4.84 8.41 -5.35
N LYS A 88 5.01 7.19 -4.83
CA LYS A 88 6.18 6.37 -5.12
C LYS A 88 5.83 5.10 -5.88
N LYS A 89 6.80 4.69 -6.68
CA LYS A 89 6.74 3.59 -7.64
C LYS A 89 7.74 2.53 -7.20
N PHE A 90 7.28 1.33 -6.89
CA PHE A 90 8.11 0.21 -6.44
C PHE A 90 8.11 -0.86 -7.54
N PRO A 91 9.18 -0.96 -8.36
CA PRO A 91 9.35 -2.08 -9.29
C PRO A 91 9.45 -3.39 -8.52
N VAL A 92 8.80 -4.42 -9.01
CA VAL A 92 8.86 -5.77 -8.42
C VAL A 92 9.87 -6.58 -9.20
N HIS A 93 10.83 -7.15 -8.50
CA HIS A 93 11.83 -8.04 -9.06
C HIS A 93 11.62 -9.43 -8.48
N TYR A 94 11.17 -10.35 -9.31
CA TYR A 94 11.16 -11.77 -8.98
C TYR A 94 12.60 -12.30 -9.08
N ARG A 95 13.06 -13.00 -8.04
CA ARG A 95 14.31 -13.76 -8.07
C ARG A 95 14.00 -15.20 -8.44
#